data_AF-A0A1M4Y0V9-F1
#
_entry.id   AF-A0A1M4Y0V9-F1
#
_cell.length_a   1.000
_cell.length_b   1.000
_cell.length_c   1.000
_cell.angle_alpha   90.00
_cell.angle_beta   90.00
_cell.angle_gamma   90.00
#
_symmetry.space_group_name_H-M   'P 1'
#
loop_
_entity.id
_entity.type
_entity.pdbx_description
1 polymer ?
#
loop_
_entity_poly.entity_id
_entity_poly.type
_entity_poly.pdbx_seq_one_letter_code
_entity_poly.pdbx_strand_id
1 'polypeptide(L)'
;MINDKNSQLDSLMLNEPTRQESMKVAPKKWKMMLLVWVSIYPLLNIFFPLLTPYISDFSLPIRLLIMTIVIVPIMSFILGSLQKRFFFWLRK
;
A
#
# COMPACT_ATOMS: atom_id res chain seq x y z
N MET A 1 -15.80 41.84 -42.19
CA MET A 1 -14.54 41.65 -41.44
C MET A 1 -14.86 41.58 -39.94
N ILE A 2 -15.74 40.64 -39.55
CA ILE A 2 -16.24 40.44 -38.19
C ILE A 2 -16.22 38.92 -37.97
N ASN A 3 -15.08 38.27 -37.69
CA ASN A 3 -15.16 36.90 -37.13
C ASN A 3 -13.90 36.32 -36.49
N ASP A 4 -12.86 37.09 -36.16
CA ASP A 4 -11.68 36.50 -35.52
C ASP A 4 -11.86 36.32 -34.00
N LYS A 5 -12.51 37.30 -33.35
CA LYS A 5 -12.67 37.34 -31.89
C LYS A 5 -13.61 36.26 -31.33
N ASN A 6 -14.63 35.87 -32.08
CA ASN A 6 -15.59 34.85 -31.64
C ASN A 6 -15.01 33.43 -31.73
N SER A 7 -14.18 33.16 -32.76
CA SER A 7 -13.44 31.90 -32.90
C SER A 7 -12.43 31.69 -31.76
N GLN A 8 -11.80 32.78 -31.28
CA GLN A 8 -10.94 32.74 -30.09
C GLN A 8 -11.71 32.49 -28.79
N LEU A 9 -12.91 33.06 -28.62
CA LEU A 9 -13.74 32.79 -27.45
C LEU A 9 -14.30 31.36 -27.48
N ASP A 10 -14.70 30.86 -28.65
CA ASP A 10 -15.14 29.47 -28.82
C ASP A 10 -14.00 28.48 -28.55
N SER A 11 -12.75 28.79 -28.92
CA SER A 11 -11.59 27.97 -28.59
C SER A 11 -11.12 28.09 -27.13
N LEU A 12 -11.38 29.23 -26.46
CA LEU A 12 -11.19 29.37 -25.01
C LEU A 12 -12.26 28.59 -24.21
N MET A 13 -13.49 28.49 -24.72
CA MET A 13 -14.57 27.69 -24.13
C MET A 13 -14.43 26.19 -24.45
N LEU A 14 -13.86 25.83 -25.61
CA LEU A 14 -13.58 24.44 -26.00
C LEU A 14 -12.37 23.85 -25.24
N ASN A 15 -11.50 24.72 -24.72
CA ASN A 15 -10.30 24.35 -23.99
C ASN A 15 -10.41 24.67 -22.49
N GLU A 16 -11.61 24.60 -21.92
CA GLU A 16 -11.69 24.32 -20.49
C GLU A 16 -11.30 22.85 -20.33
N PRO A 17 -10.08 22.50 -19.86
CA PRO A 17 -9.86 21.16 -19.36
C PRO A 17 -10.85 21.06 -18.20
N THR A 18 -11.99 20.43 -18.46
CA THR A 18 -12.92 19.99 -17.45
C THR A 18 -12.07 19.56 -16.27
N ARG A 19 -12.18 20.28 -15.14
CA ARG A 19 -11.60 19.87 -13.86
C ARG A 19 -12.36 18.63 -13.38
N GLN A 20 -12.44 17.63 -14.24
CA GLN A 20 -12.65 16.23 -13.92
C GLN A 20 -11.31 15.77 -13.35
N GLU A 21 -10.90 16.40 -12.25
CA GLU A 21 -10.06 15.76 -11.28
C GLU A 21 -10.92 14.63 -10.75
N SER A 22 -10.87 13.52 -11.49
CA SER A 22 -11.47 12.26 -11.18
C SER A 22 -11.13 12.01 -9.72
N MET A 23 -12.11 12.26 -8.85
CA MET A 23 -12.14 11.67 -7.52
C MET A 23 -12.28 10.16 -7.75
N LYS A 24 -11.21 9.53 -8.23
CA LYS A 24 -10.90 8.16 -7.88
C LYS A 24 -10.96 8.18 -6.38
N VAL A 25 -12.04 7.62 -5.84
CA VAL A 25 -12.12 7.23 -4.44
C VAL A 25 -10.94 6.27 -4.27
N ALA A 26 -9.79 6.84 -3.94
CA ALA A 26 -8.57 6.08 -3.77
C ALA A 26 -8.91 5.06 -2.69
N PRO A 27 -8.62 3.76 -2.92
CA PRO A 27 -8.93 2.73 -1.95
C PRO A 27 -8.40 3.21 -0.60
N LYS A 28 -9.29 3.31 0.40
CA LYS A 28 -9.03 4.01 1.67
C LYS A 28 -7.68 3.54 2.24
N LYS A 29 -6.62 4.34 2.04
CA LYS A 29 -5.23 4.02 2.39
C LYS A 29 -5.10 3.61 3.85
N TRP A 30 -5.96 4.18 4.69
CA TRP A 30 -6.05 3.88 6.11
C TRP A 30 -6.46 2.42 6.42
N LYS A 31 -7.34 1.82 5.61
CA LYS A 31 -7.70 0.39 5.74
C LYS A 31 -6.51 -0.51 5.43
N MET A 32 -5.69 -0.14 4.45
CA MET A 32 -4.44 -0.85 4.13
C MET A 32 -3.41 -0.71 5.24
N MET A 33 -3.23 0.49 5.81
CA MET A 33 -2.33 0.70 6.96
C MET A 33 -2.71 -0.15 8.17
N LEU A 34 -3.99 -0.19 8.54
CA LEU A 34 -4.47 -1.05 9.62
C LEU A 34 -4.24 -2.53 9.32
N LEU A 35 -4.48 -2.95 8.08
CA LEU A 35 -4.27 -4.34 7.68
C LEU A 35 -2.80 -4.75 7.80
N VAL A 36 -1.89 -3.90 7.32
CA VAL A 36 -0.44 -4.09 7.48
C VAL A 36 -0.08 -4.14 8.97
N TRP A 37 -0.60 -3.22 9.78
CA TRP A 37 -0.29 -3.13 11.20
C TRP A 37 -0.76 -4.36 12.00
N VAL A 38 -2.00 -4.79 11.78
CA VAL A 38 -2.58 -6.02 12.35
C VAL A 38 -1.87 -7.27 11.83
N SER A 39 -1.29 -7.23 10.64
CA SER A 39 -0.49 -8.34 10.12
C SER A 39 0.91 -8.38 10.73
N ILE A 40 1.52 -7.21 10.94
CA ILE A 40 2.90 -7.10 11.43
C ILE A 40 2.98 -7.48 12.91
N TYR A 41 2.11 -6.91 13.73
CA TYR A 41 2.17 -7.07 15.19
C TYR A 41 2.19 -8.53 15.68
N PRO A 42 1.21 -9.40 15.30
CA PRO A 42 1.22 -10.79 15.74
C PRO A 42 2.39 -11.56 15.13
N LEU A 43 2.83 -11.20 13.92
CA LEU A 43 3.99 -11.85 13.32
C LEU A 43 5.24 -11.57 14.14
N LEU A 44 5.49 -10.34 14.55
CA LEU A 44 6.62 -10.04 15.43
C LEU A 44 6.48 -10.79 16.76
N ASN A 45 5.28 -10.80 17.35
CA ASN A 45 5.04 -11.45 18.65
C ASN A 45 5.25 -12.98 18.61
N ILE A 46 5.03 -13.63 17.46
CA ILE A 46 5.28 -15.07 17.27
C ILE A 46 6.75 -15.31 16.89
N PHE A 47 7.27 -14.57 15.92
CA PHE A 47 8.61 -14.81 15.36
C PHE A 47 9.73 -14.41 16.31
N PHE A 48 9.58 -13.34 17.10
CA PHE A 48 10.61 -12.96 18.07
C PHE A 48 10.92 -14.07 19.08
N PRO A 49 9.94 -14.58 19.86
CA PRO A 49 10.22 -15.66 20.80
C PRO A 49 10.53 -16.98 20.10
N LEU A 50 10.00 -17.21 18.89
CA LEU A 50 10.28 -18.45 18.15
C LEU A 50 11.71 -18.51 17.63
N LEU A 51 12.23 -17.42 17.04
CA LEU A 51 13.59 -17.40 16.47
C LEU A 51 14.67 -17.04 17.50
N THR A 52 14.36 -16.29 18.57
CA THR A 52 15.32 -15.99 19.66
C THR A 52 16.13 -17.21 20.13
N PRO A 53 15.53 -18.38 20.44
CA PRO A 53 16.27 -19.56 20.89
C PRO A 53 17.15 -20.21 19.81
N TYR A 54 16.83 -20.06 18.52
CA TYR A 54 17.64 -20.64 17.43
C TYR A 54 18.86 -19.80 17.08
N ILE A 55 18.86 -18.54 17.47
CA ILE A 55 19.87 -17.57 17.06
C ILE A 55 20.56 -16.93 18.26
N SER A 56 20.30 -17.43 19.48
CA SER A 56 20.84 -16.95 20.76
C SER A 56 22.37 -16.92 20.78
N ASP A 57 22.99 -17.83 20.03
CA ASP A 57 24.42 -18.06 20.04
C ASP A 57 25.18 -17.17 19.04
N PHE A 58 24.46 -16.52 18.13
CA PHE A 58 25.05 -15.60 17.15
C PHE A 58 25.05 -14.16 17.65
N SER A 59 26.05 -13.40 17.20
CA SER A 59 26.14 -11.96 17.46
C SER A 59 24.95 -11.21 16.86
N LEU A 60 24.60 -10.10 17.50
CA LEU A 60 23.42 -9.28 17.22
C LEU A 60 23.20 -8.96 15.72
N PRO A 61 24.22 -8.58 14.91
CA PRO A 61 24.02 -8.31 13.49
C PRO A 61 23.67 -9.55 12.65
N ILE A 62 24.26 -10.72 12.93
CA ILE A 62 23.92 -11.98 12.22
C ILE A 62 22.51 -12.41 12.58
N ARG A 63 22.11 -12.25 13.85
CA ARG A 63 20.75 -12.56 14.30
C ARG A 63 19.70 -11.76 13.53
N LEU A 64 19.94 -10.46 13.34
CA LEU A 64 19.07 -9.58 12.57
C LEU A 64 19.02 -9.98 11.09
N LEU A 65 20.15 -10.33 10.49
CA LEU A 65 20.19 -10.77 9.10
C LEU A 65 19.30 -12.02 8.88
N ILE A 66 19.43 -13.02 9.75
CA ILE A 66 18.63 -14.26 9.68
C ILE A 66 17.16 -13.96 9.92
N MET A 67 16.86 -13.19 10.98
CA MET A 67 15.48 -12.76 11.30
C MET A 67 14.82 -12.06 10.11
N THR A 68 15.50 -11.10 9.48
CA THR A 68 14.93 -10.34 8.37
C THR A 68 14.75 -11.19 7.12
N ILE A 69 15.72 -12.05 6.78
CA ILE A 69 15.61 -13.01 5.67
C ILE A 69 14.41 -13.95 5.82
N VAL A 70 14.04 -14.32 7.05
CA VAL A 70 12.88 -15.20 7.31
C VAL A 70 11.58 -14.38 7.41
N ILE A 71 11.59 -13.29 8.16
CA ILE A 71 10.38 -12.49 8.43
C ILE A 71 9.88 -11.79 7.16
N VAL A 72 10.76 -11.22 6.34
CA VAL A 72 10.38 -10.46 5.13
C VAL A 72 9.58 -11.29 4.11
N PRO A 73 10.03 -12.49 3.67
CA PRO A 73 9.26 -13.29 2.72
C PRO A 73 7.93 -13.76 3.32
N ILE A 74 7.91 -14.08 4.62
CA ILE A 74 6.69 -14.50 5.32
C ILE A 74 5.69 -13.33 5.40
N MET A 75 6.16 -12.13 5.77
CA MET A 75 5.37 -10.88 5.73
C MET A 75 4.78 -10.66 4.35
N SER A 76 5.60 -10.78 3.29
CA SER A 76 5.15 -10.60 1.90
C SER A 76 4.04 -11.57 1.52
N PHE A 77 4.18 -12.85 1.88
CA PHE A 77 3.17 -13.87 1.63
C PHE A 77 1.86 -13.60 2.40
N ILE A 78 1.96 -13.24 3.67
CA ILE A 78 0.81 -12.93 4.51
C ILE A 78 0.11 -11.68 4.00
N LEU A 79 0.86 -10.64 3.62
CA LEU A 79 0.29 -9.42 3.08
C LEU A 79 -0.46 -9.67 1.77
N GLY A 80 0.08 -10.51 0.87
CA GLY A 80 -0.63 -10.94 -0.34
C GLY A 80 -1.90 -11.74 -0.04
N SER A 81 -1.86 -12.60 0.97
CA SER A 81 -3.01 -13.40 1.41
C SER A 81 -4.10 -12.55 2.06
N LEU A 82 -3.71 -11.60 2.92
CA LEU A 82 -4.61 -10.64 3.56
C LEU A 82 -5.20 -9.69 2.52
N GLN A 83 -4.41 -9.18 1.58
CA GLN A 83 -4.95 -8.37 0.49
C GLN A 83 -6.01 -9.13 -0.31
N LYS A 84 -5.79 -10.40 -0.65
CA LYS A 84 -6.81 -11.25 -1.31
C LYS A 84 -8.05 -11.46 -0.44
N ARG A 85 -7.88 -11.74 0.86
CA ARG A 85 -9.00 -11.97 1.80
C ARG A 85 -9.84 -10.71 2.02
N PHE A 86 -9.19 -9.55 2.13
CA PHE A 86 -9.83 -8.25 2.35
C PHE A 86 -10.29 -7.56 1.06
N PHE A 87 -9.83 -7.99 -0.12
CA PHE A 87 -10.39 -7.56 -1.40
C PHE A 87 -11.87 -7.94 -1.50
N PHE A 88 -12.26 -9.09 -0.95
CA PHE A 88 -13.65 -9.51 -0.83
C PHE A 88 -14.47 -8.60 0.10
N TRP A 89 -13.85 -8.04 1.13
CA TRP A 89 -14.47 -7.10 2.07
C TRP A 89 -14.50 -5.65 1.58
N LEU A 90 -13.60 -5.26 0.68
CA LEU A 90 -13.60 -3.94 0.02
C LEU A 90 -14.59 -3.85 -1.15
N ARG A 91 -14.99 -5.00 -1.71
CA ARG A 91 -15.94 -5.09 -2.84
C ARG A 91 -17.40 -5.23 -2.40
N LYS A 92 -17.67 -5.53 -1.13
CA LYS A 92 -19.02 -5.58 -0.55
C LYS A 92 -19.26 -4.34 0.29
#